data_AF-A0A6C0GIA4-F1
#
_entry.id   AF-A0A6C0GIA4-F1
#
_cell.length_a   1.000
_cell.length_b   1.000
_cell.length_c   1.000
_cell.angle_alpha   90.00
_cell.angle_beta   90.00
_cell.angle_gamma   90.00
#
_symmetry.space_group_name_H-M   'P 1'
#
loop_
_entity.id
_entity.type
_entity.pdbx_description
1 polymer ?
#
loop_
_entity_poly.entity_id
_entity_poly.type
_entity_poly.pdbx_seq_one_letter_code
_entity_poly.pdbx_strand_id
1 'polypeptide(L)'
;MLNNYKKGGPVITGYFILLLTLTACDFSKGGPGRSTSIKESKDRKVFLSEYVPLANPIVINDTIQITVEEAWIEEDWGYEKNHSTVKQGGEQVRVVINTNKKSIKNYGIDLGEWFIGTDEYDTFGSQSWWSWPQDEAVLSKKLDSFPESDTISWKVKTGDRFVGEKVEGAQKVIGQFKLVRKNLKVKLLI
;
A
#
# COMPACT_ATOMS: atom_id res chain seq x y z
N MET A 1 -42.09 29.90 57.20
CA MET A 1 -41.47 30.15 55.88
C MET A 1 -40.89 28.83 55.38
N LEU A 2 -41.59 28.14 54.47
CA LEU A 2 -41.14 26.88 53.89
C LEU A 2 -40.87 27.12 52.41
N ASN A 3 -39.59 26.98 52.05
CA ASN A 3 -39.09 27.12 50.68
C ASN A 3 -39.61 25.98 49.80
N ASN A 4 -40.39 26.32 48.78
CA ASN A 4 -40.75 25.41 47.70
C ASN A 4 -39.56 25.22 46.77
N TYR A 5 -38.84 24.11 46.92
CA TYR A 5 -37.84 23.63 45.98
C TYR A 5 -38.53 23.33 44.63
N LYS A 6 -38.17 24.09 43.59
CA LYS A 6 -38.57 23.82 42.20
C LYS A 6 -37.96 22.48 41.76
N LYS A 7 -38.81 21.56 41.31
CA LYS A 7 -38.44 20.29 40.65
C LYS A 7 -37.52 20.59 39.46
N GLY A 8 -36.24 20.27 39.58
CA GLY A 8 -35.31 20.20 38.46
C GLY A 8 -35.76 19.10 37.50
N GLY A 9 -36.13 19.48 36.29
CA GLY A 9 -36.64 18.59 35.25
C GLY A 9 -35.62 17.56 34.74
N PRO A 10 -36.04 16.64 33.86
CA PRO A 10 -35.27 15.48 33.41
C PRO A 10 -34.22 15.86 32.35
N VAL A 11 -33.33 16.80 32.65
CA VAL A 11 -32.28 17.24 31.72
C VAL A 11 -31.10 16.25 31.71
N ILE A 12 -30.87 15.55 32.83
CA ILE A 12 -29.75 14.62 33.00
C ILE A 12 -29.96 13.33 32.19
N THR A 13 -31.20 12.86 32.06
CA THR A 13 -31.53 11.59 31.38
C THR A 13 -31.32 11.68 29.85
N GLY A 14 -31.58 12.84 29.25
CA GLY A 14 -31.36 13.06 27.81
C GLY A 14 -29.88 13.06 27.43
N TYR A 15 -29.00 13.63 28.27
CA TYR A 15 -27.56 13.66 28.04
C TYR A 15 -26.92 12.27 28.09
N PHE A 16 -27.41 11.38 28.96
CA PHE A 16 -26.87 10.03 29.09
C PHE A 16 -27.21 9.14 27.89
N ILE A 17 -28.40 9.31 27.30
CA ILE A 17 -28.81 8.57 26.09
C ILE A 17 -28.02 9.05 24.87
N LEU A 18 -27.74 10.35 24.76
CA LEU A 18 -26.92 10.92 23.68
C LEU A 18 -25.45 10.45 23.74
N LEU A 19 -24.89 10.29 24.94
CA LEU A 19 -23.53 9.77 25.13
C LEU A 19 -23.41 8.29 24.75
N LEU A 20 -24.46 7.49 24.96
CA LEU A 20 -24.46 6.06 24.58
C LEU A 20 -24.52 5.87 23.06
N THR A 21 -25.27 6.70 22.32
CA THR A 21 -25.35 6.60 20.85
C THR A 21 -24.08 7.05 20.14
N LEU A 22 -23.23 7.87 20.77
CA LEU A 22 -21.95 8.31 20.21
C LEU A 22 -20.82 7.27 20.34
N THR A 23 -21.01 6.20 21.12
CA THR A 23 -19.99 5.14 21.32
C THR A 23 -20.17 3.91 20.44
N ALA A 24 -21.27 3.81 19.68
CA ALA A 24 -21.44 2.77 18.67
C ALA A 24 -20.69 3.13 17.37
N CYS A 25 -19.38 3.37 17.48
CA CYS A 25 -18.52 3.41 16.31
C CYS A 25 -18.35 1.98 15.84
N ASP A 26 -19.04 1.62 14.77
CA ASP A 26 -19.01 0.29 14.20
C ASP A 26 -17.64 0.03 13.55
N PHE A 27 -16.66 -0.41 14.36
CA PHE A 27 -15.34 -0.90 13.94
C PHE A 27 -15.43 -2.23 13.15
N SER A 28 -16.58 -2.56 12.57
CA SER A 28 -16.88 -3.86 12.00
C SER A 28 -16.41 -4.08 10.57
N LYS A 29 -15.49 -3.26 10.05
CA LYS A 29 -14.89 -3.52 8.74
C LYS A 29 -13.47 -4.03 8.98
N GLY A 30 -13.27 -5.33 8.75
CA GLY A 30 -11.93 -5.89 8.74
C GLY A 30 -11.07 -5.16 7.70
N GLY A 31 -9.79 -5.00 8.03
CA GLY A 31 -8.89 -4.13 7.28
C GLY A 31 -8.43 -4.73 5.95
N PRO A 32 -8.00 -3.89 4.99
CA PRO A 32 -7.30 -4.37 3.80
C PRO A 32 -6.03 -5.10 4.22
N GLY A 33 -5.85 -6.29 3.66
CA GLY A 33 -4.66 -7.11 3.81
C GLY A 33 -3.59 -6.74 2.79
N ARG A 34 -2.36 -7.14 3.09
CA ARG A 34 -1.21 -7.15 2.19
C ARG A 34 -0.27 -8.22 2.69
N SER A 35 0.20 -9.11 1.82
CA SER A 35 1.26 -10.02 2.23
C SER A 35 2.59 -9.28 2.31
N THR A 36 3.46 -9.67 3.24
CA THR A 36 4.81 -9.13 3.37
C THR A 36 5.84 -9.99 2.64
N SER A 37 5.45 -11.15 2.09
CA SER A 37 6.33 -12.01 1.30
C SER A 37 5.54 -12.84 0.28
N ILE A 38 6.24 -13.36 -0.73
CA ILE A 38 5.67 -14.33 -1.68
C ILE A 38 5.14 -15.57 -0.95
N LYS A 39 5.88 -16.04 0.07
CA LYS A 39 5.47 -17.20 0.86
C LYS A 39 4.13 -16.97 1.53
N GLU A 40 3.97 -15.84 2.22
CA GLU A 40 2.71 -15.50 2.86
C GLU A 40 1.56 -15.36 1.84
N SER A 41 1.84 -14.74 0.70
CA SER A 41 0.85 -14.58 -0.39
C SER A 41 0.35 -15.94 -0.91
N LYS A 42 1.26 -16.92 -1.03
CA LYS A 42 0.94 -18.30 -1.40
C LYS A 42 0.18 -19.04 -0.29
N ASP A 43 0.61 -18.90 0.98
CA ASP A 43 -0.04 -19.51 2.14
C ASP A 43 -1.50 -19.03 2.27
N ARG A 44 -1.75 -17.76 1.92
CA ARG A 44 -3.09 -17.14 1.89
C ARG A 44 -3.88 -17.42 0.61
N LYS A 45 -3.28 -18.11 -0.37
CA LYS A 45 -3.89 -18.43 -1.69
C LYS A 45 -4.33 -17.20 -2.49
N VAL A 46 -3.62 -16.09 -2.33
CA VAL A 46 -3.86 -14.83 -3.07
C VAL A 46 -2.75 -14.54 -4.09
N PHE A 47 -1.66 -15.30 -4.07
CA PHE A 47 -0.56 -15.16 -5.01
C PHE A 47 -0.98 -15.51 -6.44
N LEU A 48 -0.71 -14.59 -7.38
CA LEU A 48 -0.99 -14.79 -8.81
C LEU A 48 0.28 -15.04 -9.61
N SER A 49 1.30 -14.21 -9.46
CA SER A 49 2.53 -14.33 -10.25
C SER A 49 3.71 -13.61 -9.60
N GLU A 50 4.91 -14.16 -9.81
CA GLU A 50 6.17 -13.54 -9.39
C GLU A 50 6.76 -12.71 -10.53
N TYR A 51 7.43 -11.62 -10.19
CA TYR A 51 8.12 -10.74 -11.09
C TYR A 51 9.58 -10.58 -10.65
N VAL A 52 10.47 -10.36 -11.61
CA VAL A 52 11.90 -10.12 -11.37
C VAL A 52 12.36 -8.89 -12.13
N PRO A 53 13.28 -8.09 -11.58
CA PRO A 53 13.84 -6.96 -12.31
C PRO A 53 14.78 -7.44 -13.42
N LEU A 54 14.93 -6.65 -14.49
CA LEU A 54 15.90 -6.94 -15.55
C LEU A 54 17.36 -6.86 -15.07
N ALA A 55 17.62 -6.02 -14.07
CA ALA A 55 18.90 -5.88 -13.40
C ALA A 55 18.66 -5.66 -11.90
N ASN A 56 19.52 -6.22 -11.05
CA ASN A 56 19.45 -6.04 -9.60
C ASN A 56 20.87 -5.86 -9.04
N PRO A 57 21.23 -4.70 -8.47
CA PRO A 57 20.38 -3.53 -8.22
C PRO A 57 19.93 -2.82 -9.50
N ILE A 58 18.78 -2.17 -9.42
CA ILE A 58 18.28 -1.22 -10.41
C ILE A 58 18.96 0.12 -10.14
N VAL A 59 19.81 0.57 -11.05
CA VAL A 59 20.47 1.88 -10.95
C VAL A 59 19.62 2.92 -11.68
N ILE A 60 19.05 3.88 -10.95
CA ILE A 60 18.22 4.95 -11.50
C ILE A 60 19.12 6.12 -11.93
N ASN A 61 20.07 6.49 -11.07
CA ASN A 61 21.12 7.47 -11.31
C ASN A 61 22.27 7.26 -10.31
N ASP A 62 23.22 8.20 -10.24
CA ASP A 62 24.40 8.11 -9.38
C ASP A 62 24.08 8.07 -7.87
N THR A 63 22.88 8.51 -7.47
CA THR A 63 22.47 8.60 -6.06
C THR A 63 21.41 7.58 -5.68
N ILE A 64 20.54 7.19 -6.61
CA ILE A 64 19.40 6.31 -6.37
C ILE A 64 19.65 4.97 -7.05
N GLN A 65 19.69 3.93 -6.22
CA GLN A 65 19.65 2.54 -6.64
C GLN A 65 18.54 1.83 -5.84
N ILE A 66 17.93 0.80 -6.41
CA ILE A 66 16.85 0.03 -5.79
C ILE A 66 17.22 -1.44 -5.90
N THR A 67 17.33 -2.13 -4.77
CA THR A 67 17.48 -3.59 -4.74
C THR A 67 16.12 -4.20 -4.47
N VAL A 68 15.61 -4.95 -5.43
CA VAL A 68 14.35 -5.68 -5.31
C VAL A 68 14.66 -7.06 -4.74
N GLU A 69 14.12 -7.38 -3.57
CA GLU A 69 14.29 -8.68 -2.92
C GLU A 69 13.24 -9.68 -3.41
N GLU A 70 11.97 -9.25 -3.41
CA GLU A 70 10.85 -10.00 -3.97
C GLU A 70 9.89 -9.05 -4.70
N ALA A 71 9.30 -9.48 -5.81
CA ALA A 71 8.19 -8.77 -6.43
C ALA A 71 7.13 -9.76 -6.91
N TRP A 72 5.86 -9.46 -6.67
CA TRP A 72 4.76 -10.31 -7.06
C TRP A 72 3.47 -9.53 -7.28
N ILE A 73 2.51 -10.22 -7.87
CA ILE A 73 1.11 -9.80 -7.90
C ILE A 73 0.31 -10.75 -7.04
N GLU A 74 -0.57 -10.18 -6.24
CA GLU A 74 -1.59 -10.89 -5.48
C GLU A 74 -2.98 -10.33 -5.75
N GLU A 75 -4.01 -11.16 -5.61
CA GLU A 75 -5.40 -10.71 -5.52
C GLU A 75 -5.55 -9.78 -4.31
N ASP A 76 -6.37 -8.73 -4.43
CA ASP A 76 -6.70 -7.91 -3.28
C ASP A 76 -7.39 -8.80 -2.22
N TRP A 77 -7.08 -8.59 -0.96
CA TRP A 77 -7.68 -9.37 0.12
C TRP A 77 -7.79 -8.53 1.38
N GLY A 78 -8.61 -8.99 2.31
CA GLY A 78 -8.80 -8.35 3.61
C GLY A 78 -9.09 -9.36 4.69
N TYR A 79 -9.05 -8.90 5.93
CA TYR A 79 -9.53 -9.71 7.04
C TYR A 79 -11.04 -9.61 7.15
N GLU A 80 -11.70 -10.69 7.54
CA GLU A 80 -13.05 -10.60 8.08
C GLU A 80 -13.02 -9.96 9.48
N LYS A 81 -14.20 -9.63 10.00
CA LYS A 81 -14.39 -8.94 11.31
C LYS A 81 -13.61 -9.56 12.47
N ASN A 82 -13.38 -10.87 12.42
CA ASN A 82 -12.73 -11.63 13.49
C ASN A 82 -11.20 -11.78 13.29
N HIS A 83 -10.60 -11.08 12.31
CA HIS A 83 -9.17 -11.11 11.99
C HIS A 83 -8.56 -12.49 11.67
N SER A 84 -9.38 -13.54 11.60
CA SER A 84 -8.94 -14.92 11.40
C SER A 84 -9.10 -15.41 9.96
N THR A 85 -10.10 -14.90 9.23
CA THR A 85 -10.41 -15.34 7.88
C THR A 85 -9.94 -14.32 6.85
N VAL A 86 -9.28 -14.79 5.80
CA VAL A 86 -8.95 -14.00 4.61
C VAL A 86 -10.17 -13.98 3.69
N LYS A 87 -10.68 -12.79 3.37
CA LYS A 87 -11.68 -12.58 2.33
C LYS A 87 -10.99 -12.05 1.08
N GLN A 88 -11.11 -12.76 -0.03
CA GLN A 88 -10.66 -12.28 -1.35
C GLN A 88 -11.52 -11.07 -1.76
N GLY A 89 -10.85 -10.02 -2.22
CA GLY A 89 -11.35 -8.67 -2.46
C GLY A 89 -12.00 -8.44 -3.82
N GLY A 90 -12.28 -9.49 -4.59
CA GLY A 90 -12.86 -9.39 -5.94
C GLY A 90 -11.80 -9.46 -7.05
N GLU A 91 -12.06 -8.83 -8.19
CA GLU A 91 -11.23 -8.88 -9.42
C GLU A 91 -9.99 -7.97 -9.39
N GLN A 92 -9.85 -7.16 -8.34
CA GLN A 92 -8.71 -6.26 -8.20
C GLN A 92 -7.46 -7.02 -7.79
N VAL A 93 -6.32 -6.59 -8.31
CA VAL A 93 -5.01 -7.16 -7.95
C VAL A 93 -4.10 -6.08 -7.39
N ARG A 94 -3.00 -6.49 -6.78
CA ARG A 94 -2.00 -5.61 -6.22
C ARG A 94 -0.62 -6.09 -6.61
N VAL A 95 0.20 -5.20 -7.14
CA VAL A 95 1.65 -5.43 -7.26
C VAL A 95 2.29 -5.09 -5.93
N VAL A 96 3.13 -5.98 -5.43
CA VAL A 96 3.96 -5.78 -4.23
C VAL A 96 5.42 -5.94 -4.62
N ILE A 97 6.26 -5.01 -4.18
CA ILE A 97 7.71 -5.00 -4.41
C ILE A 97 8.37 -4.80 -3.05
N ASN A 98 9.01 -5.84 -2.54
CA ASN A 98 9.88 -5.76 -1.38
C ASN A 98 11.25 -5.28 -1.81
N THR A 99 11.75 -4.25 -1.14
CA THR A 99 13.05 -3.65 -1.38
C THR A 99 13.85 -3.54 -0.10
N ASN A 100 15.17 -3.55 -0.24
CA ASN A 100 16.07 -3.35 0.89
C ASN A 100 16.18 -1.85 1.21
N LYS A 101 15.96 -1.43 2.46
CA LYS A 101 16.08 -0.01 2.83
C LYS A 101 17.47 0.58 2.55
N LYS A 102 18.55 -0.21 2.68
CA LYS A 102 19.93 0.23 2.41
C LYS A 102 20.22 0.43 0.93
N SER A 103 19.43 -0.19 0.06
CA SER A 103 19.59 -0.02 -1.38
C SER A 103 19.26 1.41 -1.80
N ILE A 104 18.34 2.05 -1.10
CA ILE A 104 18.00 3.45 -1.30
C ILE A 104 19.04 4.32 -0.58
N LYS A 105 20.22 4.48 -1.19
CA LYS A 105 21.24 5.43 -0.72
C LYS A 105 20.75 6.87 -0.93
N ASN A 106 21.15 7.79 -0.03
CA ASN A 106 20.85 9.23 -0.06
C ASN A 106 19.37 9.63 0.09
N TYR A 107 18.62 8.87 0.89
CA TYR A 107 17.25 9.22 1.27
C TYR A 107 17.22 10.49 2.16
N GLY A 108 16.53 11.54 1.71
CA GLY A 108 15.98 12.57 2.57
C GLY A 108 16.86 13.76 3.00
N ILE A 109 18.08 13.91 2.49
CA ILE A 109 18.92 15.08 2.86
C ILE A 109 18.95 16.14 1.76
N ASP A 110 19.07 15.78 0.46
CA ASP A 110 19.32 16.78 -0.60
C ASP A 110 18.48 16.64 -1.90
N LEU A 111 17.62 15.62 -2.04
CA LEU A 111 16.98 15.27 -3.35
C LEU A 111 15.46 15.52 -3.44
N GLY A 112 14.84 16.09 -2.40
CA GLY A 112 13.39 16.23 -2.32
C GLY A 112 12.67 14.87 -2.14
N GLU A 113 11.35 14.91 -2.00
CA GLU A 113 10.54 13.70 -1.99
C GLU A 113 10.58 13.05 -3.39
N TRP A 114 10.87 11.74 -3.44
CA TRP A 114 10.79 10.95 -4.65
C TRP A 114 9.82 9.78 -4.45
N PHE A 115 9.20 9.35 -5.54
CA PHE A 115 8.16 8.33 -5.52
C PHE A 115 8.23 7.51 -6.82
N ILE A 116 7.62 6.33 -6.78
CA ILE A 116 7.55 5.42 -7.93
C ILE A 116 6.08 5.32 -8.35
N GLY A 117 5.82 5.10 -9.62
CA GLY A 117 4.46 4.91 -10.17
C GLY A 117 4.50 4.28 -11.55
N THR A 118 3.39 3.69 -12.02
CA THR A 118 3.33 3.11 -13.37
C THR A 118 2.87 4.10 -14.44
N ASP A 119 2.28 5.23 -14.04
CA ASP A 119 1.78 6.26 -14.95
C ASP A 119 2.12 7.67 -14.43
N GLU A 120 1.64 8.72 -15.10
CA GLU A 120 1.97 10.12 -14.79
C GLU A 120 1.33 10.64 -13.50
N TYR A 121 0.24 10.02 -13.04
CA TYR A 121 -0.56 10.50 -11.91
C TYR A 121 -0.55 9.54 -10.72
N ASP A 122 -0.11 8.31 -10.94
CA ASP A 122 0.03 7.32 -9.90
C ASP A 122 1.32 7.57 -9.13
N THR A 123 1.11 7.92 -7.87
CA THR A 123 2.16 7.86 -6.87
C THR A 123 1.80 6.68 -5.99
N PHE A 124 2.76 5.79 -5.72
CA PHE A 124 2.58 4.81 -4.67
C PHE A 124 2.06 5.56 -3.44
N GLY A 125 0.89 5.13 -2.93
CA GLY A 125 0.51 5.45 -1.59
C GLY A 125 1.61 4.92 -0.68
N SER A 126 2.53 5.81 -0.27
CA SER A 126 3.45 5.48 0.79
C SER A 126 2.57 5.24 2.02
N GLN A 127 2.19 3.99 2.29
CA GLN A 127 1.92 3.64 3.67
C GLN A 127 3.26 3.84 4.36
N SER A 128 3.35 5.02 4.95
CA SER A 128 4.39 5.48 5.84
C SER A 128 5.58 4.55 6.01
N TRP A 129 6.73 5.01 5.54
CA TRP A 129 8.04 4.45 5.85
C TRP A 129 8.35 4.45 7.36
N TRP A 130 7.41 4.89 8.20
CA TRP A 130 7.49 5.03 9.65
C TRP A 130 6.80 3.91 10.47
N SER A 131 6.33 2.80 9.88
CA SER A 131 5.53 1.80 10.66
C SER A 131 5.86 0.31 10.48
N TRP A 132 6.93 -0.06 9.78
CA TRP A 132 7.37 -1.46 9.63
C TRP A 132 8.82 -1.62 10.11
N PRO A 133 9.27 -2.84 10.51
CA PRO A 133 10.62 -3.07 11.03
C PRO A 133 11.69 -2.42 10.14
N GLN A 134 12.71 -1.85 10.77
CA GLN A 134 13.54 -0.77 10.23
C GLN A 134 14.37 -1.11 8.97
N ASP A 135 14.26 -2.31 8.40
CA ASP A 135 15.12 -2.83 7.33
C ASP A 135 14.38 -3.10 6.00
N GLU A 136 13.04 -3.16 5.99
CA GLU A 136 12.24 -3.47 4.79
C GLU A 136 11.50 -2.24 4.26
N ALA A 137 11.54 -2.02 2.94
CA ALA A 137 10.73 -1.03 2.25
C ALA A 137 9.81 -1.73 1.24
N VAL A 138 8.50 -1.75 1.54
CA VAL A 138 7.49 -2.42 0.71
C VAL A 138 6.74 -1.39 -0.13
N LEU A 139 6.88 -1.48 -1.45
CA LEU A 139 6.10 -0.72 -2.41
C LEU A 139 4.88 -1.55 -2.81
N SER A 140 3.69 -0.97 -2.81
CA SER A 140 2.51 -1.71 -3.25
C SER A 140 1.46 -0.84 -3.94
N LYS A 141 0.99 -1.27 -5.11
CA LYS A 141 0.02 -0.54 -5.93
C LYS A 141 -1.15 -1.47 -6.29
N LYS A 142 -2.38 -0.99 -6.09
CA LYS A 142 -3.57 -1.66 -6.61
C LYS A 142 -3.68 -1.43 -8.11
N LEU A 143 -4.06 -2.46 -8.83
CA LEU A 143 -4.39 -2.42 -10.25
C LEU A 143 -5.85 -2.82 -10.40
N ASP A 144 -6.54 -2.19 -11.35
CA ASP A 144 -7.94 -2.53 -11.65
C ASP A 144 -8.08 -3.94 -12.21
N SER A 145 -7.03 -4.45 -12.86
CA SER A 145 -6.99 -5.79 -13.44
C SER A 145 -5.58 -6.35 -13.47
N PHE A 146 -5.48 -7.66 -13.68
CA PHE A 146 -4.22 -8.35 -13.87
C PHE A 146 -3.51 -7.87 -15.16
N PRO A 147 -2.21 -7.52 -15.12
CA PRO A 147 -1.51 -7.06 -16.31
C PRO A 147 -1.50 -8.11 -17.42
N GLU A 148 -2.01 -7.74 -18.60
CA GLU A 148 -1.93 -8.57 -19.80
C GLU A 148 -0.47 -8.77 -20.25
N SER A 149 0.35 -7.73 -20.07
CA SER A 149 1.78 -7.76 -20.37
C SER A 149 2.56 -8.52 -19.30
N ASP A 150 3.52 -9.34 -19.73
CA ASP A 150 4.53 -9.95 -18.86
C ASP A 150 5.51 -8.91 -18.30
N THR A 151 5.50 -7.68 -18.78
CA THR A 151 6.39 -6.62 -18.31
C THR A 151 5.60 -5.44 -17.74
N ILE A 152 5.97 -5.01 -16.54
CA ILE A 152 5.45 -3.81 -15.87
C ILE A 152 6.58 -2.77 -15.85
N SER A 153 6.29 -1.58 -16.38
CA SER A 153 7.23 -0.47 -16.37
C SER A 153 6.91 0.50 -15.24
N TRP A 154 7.95 0.93 -14.54
CA TRP A 154 7.88 1.83 -13.40
C TRP A 154 8.68 3.07 -13.69
N LYS A 155 8.10 4.24 -13.42
CA LYS A 155 8.78 5.54 -13.46
C LYS A 155 9.14 5.95 -12.04
N VAL A 156 10.38 6.39 -11.86
CA VAL A 156 10.85 7.03 -10.63
C VAL A 156 10.80 8.54 -10.84
N LYS A 157 10.18 9.26 -9.92
CA LYS A 157 9.89 10.69 -10.05
C LYS A 157 10.33 11.44 -8.79
N THR A 158 10.64 12.72 -8.93
CA THR A 158 10.88 13.69 -7.84
C THR A 158 9.89 14.85 -7.96
N GLY A 159 9.58 15.51 -6.84
CA GLY A 159 8.69 16.66 -6.77
C GLY A 159 7.70 16.57 -5.62
N ASP A 160 6.80 17.55 -5.51
CA ASP A 160 5.77 17.55 -4.47
C ASP A 160 4.66 16.57 -4.86
N ARG A 161 4.41 15.56 -4.01
CA ARG A 161 3.36 14.56 -4.20
C ARG A 161 1.95 15.12 -4.04
N PHE A 162 1.80 16.27 -3.38
CA PHE A 162 0.53 16.90 -3.04
C PHE A 162 0.17 18.08 -3.92
N VAL A 163 1.09 18.56 -4.76
CA VAL A 163 0.75 19.49 -5.84
C VAL A 163 -0.07 18.70 -6.85
N GLY A 164 -1.39 18.78 -6.69
CA GLY A 164 -2.36 17.97 -7.41
C GLY A 164 -2.20 18.03 -8.93
N GLU A 165 -2.85 17.07 -9.57
CA GLU A 165 -2.90 16.62 -10.99
C GLU A 165 -2.82 17.67 -12.13
N LYS A 166 -2.75 18.97 -11.83
CA LYS A 166 -2.95 20.08 -12.79
C LYS A 166 -1.78 21.04 -12.92
N VAL A 167 -0.67 20.82 -12.23
CA VAL A 167 0.53 21.66 -12.42
C VAL A 167 1.54 20.90 -13.28
N GLU A 168 1.52 21.21 -14.58
CA GLU A 168 2.54 20.76 -15.52
C GLU A 168 3.93 21.12 -14.97
N GLY A 169 4.82 20.13 -14.86
CA GLY A 169 6.17 20.30 -14.32
C GLY A 169 6.32 20.17 -12.79
N ALA A 170 5.25 19.90 -12.03
CA ALA A 170 5.36 19.65 -10.58
C ALA A 170 6.10 18.36 -10.23
N GLN A 171 6.13 17.41 -11.17
CA GLN A 171 6.82 16.14 -11.03
C GLN A 171 7.77 15.92 -12.20
N LYS A 172 9.00 15.50 -11.91
CA LYS A 172 10.01 15.19 -12.92
C LYS A 172 10.37 13.71 -12.85
N VAL A 173 10.29 13.01 -13.97
CA VAL A 173 10.80 11.64 -14.09
C VAL A 173 12.33 11.69 -14.04
N ILE A 174 12.92 10.99 -13.06
CA ILE A 174 14.37 10.90 -12.84
C ILE A 174 14.94 9.54 -13.24
N GLY A 175 14.08 8.58 -13.55
CA GLY A 175 14.47 7.33 -14.21
C GLY A 175 13.30 6.36 -14.30
N GLN A 176 13.60 5.14 -14.73
CA GLN A 176 12.60 4.10 -14.92
C GLN A 176 13.22 2.72 -14.78
N PHE A 177 12.39 1.73 -14.44
CA PHE A 177 12.79 0.34 -14.42
C PHE A 177 11.66 -0.56 -14.85
N LYS A 178 11.98 -1.82 -15.17
CA LYS A 178 11.01 -2.81 -15.61
C LYS A 178 11.11 -4.05 -14.73
N LEU A 179 9.94 -4.56 -14.38
CA LEU A 179 9.79 -5.89 -13.80
C LEU A 179 9.19 -6.81 -14.85
N VAL A 180 9.77 -7.99 -15.00
CA VAL A 180 9.33 -9.01 -15.95
C VAL A 180 8.78 -10.19 -15.17
N ARG A 181 7.63 -10.71 -15.61
CA ARG A 181 6.99 -11.89 -15.04
C ARG A 181 7.98 -13.03 -15.07
N LYS A 182 8.25 -13.60 -13.90
CA LYS A 182 9.07 -14.79 -13.79
C LYS A 182 8.26 -15.92 -14.39
N ASN A 183 8.61 -16.32 -15.61
CA ASN A 183 8.04 -17.50 -16.22
C ASN A 183 8.38 -18.71 -15.34
N LEU A 184 7.43 -19.08 -14.48
CA LEU A 184 7.39 -20.40 -13.87
C LEU A 184 7.25 -21.35 -15.05
N LYS A 185 8.34 -21.97 -15.49
CA LYS A 185 8.27 -23.08 -16.45
C LYS A 185 7.16 -24.00 -15.94
N VAL A 186 6.06 -24.03 -16.68
CA VAL A 186 4.93 -24.93 -16.45
C VAL A 186 5.55 -26.31 -16.32
N LYS A 187 5.41 -26.91 -15.13
CA LYS A 187 5.66 -28.33 -14.96
C LYS A 187 4.59 -29.00 -15.82
N LEU A 188 4.94 -29.33 -17.07
CA LEU A 188 4.17 -30.27 -17.86
C LEU A 188 4.17 -31.57 -17.04
N LEU A 189 3.04 -31.83 -16.40
CA LEU A 189 2.68 -33.18 -15.99
C LEU A 189 2.54 -33.96 -17.29
N ILE A 190 3.61 -34.67 -17.66
CA ILE A 190 3.55 -35.85 -18.53
C ILE A 190 3.31 -37.03 -17.61
#